data_AF-A0A3A4KEE9-F1
#
_entry.id   AF-A0A3A4KEE9-F1
#
_cell.length_a   1.000
_cell.length_b   1.000
_cell.length_c   1.000
_cell.angle_alpha   90.00
_cell.angle_beta   90.00
_cell.angle_gamma   90.00
#
_symmetry.space_group_name_H-M   'P 1'
#
loop_
_entity.id
_entity.type
_entity.pdbx_description
1 polymer ?
#
loop_
_entity_poly.entity_id
_entity_poly.type
_entity_poly.pdbx_seq_one_letter_code
_entity_poly.pdbx_strand_id
1 'polypeptide(L)'
;MTYLLALCADRDPISAALATEAQHVAIRNYVDVVIFYGLSSLPLYRPELDTDNARPLIADELRRAVRESSGVLLLAAESETLPVATESLIRWLSHPAPADLFGKPVAIVTAGPGSALNDTLATQLRPTGATIITPTQTIPTPTESENRLHNSITAITTTA
;
A
#
# COMPACT_ATOMS: atom_id res chain seq x y z
N MET A 1 -5.85 5.27 -17.48
CA MET A 1 -6.65 4.15 -16.95
C MET A 1 -6.80 4.40 -15.45
N THR A 2 -8.02 4.39 -14.92
CA THR A 2 -8.26 4.66 -13.49
C THR A 2 -8.11 3.34 -12.74
N TYR A 3 -6.99 3.13 -12.06
CA TYR A 3 -6.74 1.91 -11.28
C TYR A 3 -6.16 2.25 -9.90
N LEU A 4 -6.39 1.35 -8.95
CA LEU A 4 -5.77 1.36 -7.63
C LEU A 4 -4.53 0.47 -7.64
N LEU A 5 -3.45 0.94 -7.05
CA LEU A 5 -2.21 0.16 -6.94
C LEU A 5 -2.17 -0.55 -5.58
N ALA A 6 -2.09 -1.87 -5.57
CA ALA A 6 -1.89 -2.66 -4.36
C ALA A 6 -0.40 -2.91 -4.11
N LEU A 7 0.07 -2.56 -2.92
CA LEU A 7 1.45 -2.71 -2.47
C LEU A 7 1.51 -3.67 -1.27
N CYS A 8 2.28 -4.76 -1.41
CA CYS A 8 2.57 -5.73 -0.35
C CYS A 8 4.07 -5.70 -0.04
N ALA A 9 4.47 -5.01 1.02
CA ALA A 9 5.88 -4.81 1.33
C ALA A 9 6.53 -6.01 2.02
N ASP A 10 5.74 -6.79 2.77
CA ASP A 10 6.22 -8.00 3.42
C ASP A 10 6.17 -9.21 2.47
N ARG A 11 6.85 -10.28 2.86
CA ARG A 11 6.81 -11.57 2.15
C ARG A 11 5.79 -12.53 2.76
N ASP A 12 4.83 -11.99 3.52
CA ASP A 12 3.87 -12.81 4.23
C ASP A 12 2.79 -13.32 3.27
N PRO A 13 2.47 -14.63 3.29
CA PRO A 13 1.40 -15.17 2.46
C PRO A 13 0.02 -14.53 2.74
N ILE A 14 -0.21 -14.00 3.94
CA ILE A 14 -1.44 -13.29 4.30
C ILE A 14 -1.60 -12.01 3.47
N SER A 15 -0.52 -11.24 3.29
CA SER A 15 -0.54 -10.03 2.46
C SER A 15 -0.82 -10.34 1.00
N ALA A 16 -0.25 -11.44 0.48
CA ALA A 16 -0.53 -11.90 -0.87
C ALA A 16 -1.99 -12.36 -1.04
N ALA A 17 -2.55 -13.03 -0.03
CA ALA A 17 -3.97 -13.39 -0.01
C ALA A 17 -4.87 -12.15 0.01
N LEU A 18 -4.54 -11.14 0.83
CA LEU A 18 -5.25 -9.85 0.84
C LEU A 18 -5.23 -9.17 -0.53
N ALA A 19 -4.10 -9.20 -1.23
CA ALA A 19 -3.99 -8.58 -2.55
C ALA A 19 -4.88 -9.26 -3.58
N THR A 20 -4.90 -10.59 -3.55
CA THR A 20 -5.77 -11.41 -4.41
C THR A 20 -7.24 -11.11 -4.12
N GLU A 21 -7.61 -11.04 -2.84
CA GLU A 21 -8.99 -10.75 -2.44
C GLU A 21 -9.40 -9.31 -2.77
N ALA A 22 -8.50 -8.35 -2.61
CA ALA A 22 -8.73 -6.96 -3.01
C ALA A 22 -9.05 -6.86 -4.52
N GLN A 23 -8.37 -7.63 -5.37
CA GLN A 23 -8.69 -7.69 -6.80
C GLN A 23 -10.09 -8.28 -7.05
N HIS A 24 -10.44 -9.39 -6.40
CA HIS A 24 -11.77 -9.99 -6.56
C HIS A 24 -12.90 -9.06 -6.16
N VAL A 25 -12.73 -8.35 -5.04
CA VAL A 25 -13.74 -7.42 -4.54
C VAL A 25 -13.81 -6.16 -5.42
N ALA A 26 -12.68 -5.66 -5.91
CA ALA A 26 -12.64 -4.47 -6.75
C ALA A 26 -13.35 -4.67 -8.10
N ILE A 27 -13.16 -5.84 -8.72
CA ILE A 27 -13.83 -6.18 -9.99
C ILE A 27 -15.36 -6.10 -9.85
N ARG A 28 -15.92 -6.53 -8.70
CA ARG A 28 -17.36 -6.45 -8.44
C ARG A 28 -17.87 -5.00 -8.33
N ASN A 29 -16.99 -4.07 -8.03
CA ASN A 29 -17.28 -2.64 -7.91
C ASN A 29 -16.91 -1.83 -9.16
N TYR A 30 -16.54 -2.50 -10.27
CA TYR A 30 -16.03 -1.85 -11.49
C TYR A 30 -14.77 -0.99 -11.24
N VAL A 31 -13.93 -1.43 -10.31
CA VAL A 31 -12.65 -0.80 -9.98
C VAL A 31 -11.52 -1.74 -10.35
N ASP A 32 -10.53 -1.25 -11.10
CA ASP A 32 -9.32 -2.03 -11.39
C ASP A 32 -8.33 -1.91 -10.22
N VAL A 33 -7.89 -3.05 -9.68
CA VAL A 33 -6.78 -3.13 -8.72
C VAL A 33 -5.61 -3.86 -9.37
N VAL A 34 -4.45 -3.20 -9.43
CA VAL A 34 -3.21 -3.75 -9.98
C VAL A 34 -2.23 -4.00 -8.85
N ILE A 35 -1.76 -5.24 -8.72
CA ILE A 35 -0.73 -5.60 -7.73
C ILE A 35 0.64 -5.20 -8.28
N PHE A 36 1.40 -4.42 -7.53
CA PHE A 36 2.80 -4.15 -7.87
C PHE A 36 3.67 -5.34 -7.49
N TYR A 37 4.08 -6.11 -8.50
CA TYR A 37 5.04 -7.20 -8.32
C TYR A 37 6.47 -6.66 -8.28
N GLY A 38 7.36 -7.40 -7.60
CA GLY A 38 8.79 -7.08 -7.58
C GLY A 38 9.29 -6.31 -6.35
N LEU A 39 8.42 -5.98 -5.39
CA LEU A 39 8.83 -5.37 -4.11
C LEU A 39 9.86 -6.21 -3.34
N SER A 40 9.85 -7.53 -3.54
CA SER A 40 10.88 -8.43 -2.97
C SER A 40 12.29 -8.16 -3.50
N SER A 41 12.41 -7.53 -4.67
CA SER A 41 13.68 -7.14 -5.29
C SER A 41 14.04 -5.67 -5.04
N LEU A 42 13.15 -4.90 -4.40
CA LEU A 42 13.41 -3.52 -4.00
C LEU A 42 14.41 -3.54 -2.82
N PRO A 43 15.62 -2.97 -2.97
CA PRO A 43 16.56 -2.92 -1.87
C PRO A 43 16.04 -2.02 -0.75
N LEU A 44 16.56 -2.24 0.47
CA LEU A 44 16.27 -1.36 1.60
C LEU A 44 16.67 0.07 1.27
N TYR A 45 15.79 1.02 1.58
CA TYR A 45 16.01 2.43 1.29
C TYR A 45 17.29 2.92 1.93
N ARG A 46 18.11 3.58 1.11
CA ARG A 46 19.32 4.29 1.51
C ARG A 46 19.44 5.55 0.66
N PRO A 47 19.72 6.73 1.23
CA PRO A 47 19.80 7.98 0.47
C PRO A 47 20.78 7.92 -0.71
N GLU A 48 21.87 7.16 -0.57
CA GLU A 48 22.90 7.01 -1.60
C GLU A 48 22.38 6.26 -2.83
N LEU A 49 21.36 5.41 -2.64
CA LEU A 49 20.68 4.71 -3.73
C LEU A 49 19.59 5.58 -4.36
N ASP A 50 19.17 6.68 -3.77
CA ASP A 50 18.09 7.51 -4.30
C ASP A 50 18.60 8.73 -5.08
N THR A 51 19.44 8.47 -6.07
CA THR A 51 19.98 9.49 -6.98
C THR A 51 19.76 9.05 -8.43
N ASP A 52 19.67 10.01 -9.36
CA ASP A 52 19.37 9.70 -10.76
C ASP A 52 20.38 8.73 -11.42
N ASN A 53 21.59 8.63 -10.88
CA ASN A 53 22.64 7.73 -11.39
C ASN A 53 22.70 6.36 -10.68
N ALA A 54 22.11 6.23 -9.49
CA ALA A 54 22.24 5.04 -8.64
C ALA A 54 20.90 4.35 -8.35
N ARG A 55 19.79 4.97 -8.75
CA ARG A 55 18.46 4.48 -8.41
C ARG A 55 18.19 3.11 -9.06
N PRO A 56 17.78 2.11 -8.26
CA PRO A 56 17.36 0.83 -8.81
C PRO A 56 16.15 1.01 -9.73
N LEU A 57 16.14 0.32 -10.87
CA LEU A 57 15.04 0.38 -11.84
C LEU A 57 13.67 0.11 -11.19
N ILE A 58 13.60 -0.87 -10.28
CA ILE A 58 12.37 -1.21 -9.56
C ILE A 58 11.83 -0.06 -8.69
N ALA A 59 12.71 0.81 -8.18
CA ALA A 59 12.29 1.99 -7.44
C ALA A 59 11.67 3.03 -8.39
N ASP A 60 12.25 3.25 -9.57
CA ASP A 60 11.63 4.11 -10.58
C ASP A 60 10.29 3.56 -11.08
N GLU A 61 10.19 2.25 -11.30
CA GLU A 61 8.95 1.58 -11.68
C GLU A 61 7.87 1.73 -10.61
N LEU A 62 8.23 1.55 -9.33
CA LEU A 62 7.33 1.75 -8.20
C LEU A 62 6.79 3.18 -8.18
N ARG A 63 7.67 4.18 -8.27
CA ARG A 63 7.27 5.60 -8.24
C ARG A 63 6.38 5.95 -9.41
N ARG A 64 6.73 5.48 -10.61
CA ARG A 64 5.89 5.66 -11.80
C ARG A 64 4.51 5.04 -11.60
N ALA A 65 4.43 3.79 -11.13
CA ALA A 65 3.18 3.10 -10.91
C ALA A 65 2.29 3.80 -9.87
N VAL A 66 2.89 4.36 -8.81
CA VAL A 66 2.17 5.17 -7.80
C VAL A 66 1.67 6.46 -8.41
N ARG A 67 2.48 7.18 -9.18
CA ARG A 67 2.08 8.44 -9.84
C ARG A 67 0.93 8.24 -10.83
N GLU A 68 0.95 7.15 -11.59
CA GLU A 68 -0.07 6.80 -12.59
C GLU A 68 -1.36 6.25 -11.97
N SER A 69 -1.33 5.72 -10.75
CA SER A 69 -2.52 5.20 -10.08
C SER A 69 -3.42 6.31 -9.55
N SER A 70 -4.72 6.00 -9.45
CA SER A 70 -5.71 6.89 -8.84
C SER A 70 -5.68 6.84 -7.30
N GLY A 71 -5.11 5.78 -6.74
CA GLY A 71 -4.94 5.59 -5.30
C GLY A 71 -4.04 4.40 -4.99
N VAL A 72 -3.72 4.22 -3.72
CA VAL A 72 -2.86 3.13 -3.23
C VAL A 72 -3.55 2.34 -2.14
N LEU A 73 -3.48 1.01 -2.26
CA LEU A 73 -3.85 0.05 -1.23
C LEU A 73 -2.57 -0.51 -0.62
N LEU A 74 -2.26 -0.12 0.62
CA LEU A 74 -1.16 -0.71 1.37
C LEU A 74 -1.67 -1.93 2.15
N LEU A 75 -1.21 -3.11 1.75
CA LEU A 75 -1.65 -4.39 2.30
C LEU A 75 -0.50 -5.01 3.08
N ALA A 76 -0.75 -5.39 4.34
CA ALA A 76 0.27 -6.01 5.18
C ALA A 76 -0.34 -7.07 6.12
N ALA A 77 0.47 -8.04 6.53
CA ALA A 77 0.11 -8.92 7.62
C ALA A 77 0.24 -8.16 8.95
N GLU A 78 -0.65 -8.42 9.89
CA GLU A 78 -0.59 -7.79 11.20
C GLU A 78 0.65 -8.30 11.96
N SER A 79 1.42 -7.37 12.51
CA SER A 79 2.63 -7.65 13.29
C SER A 79 2.73 -6.70 14.49
N GLU A 80 3.38 -7.14 15.56
CA GLU A 80 3.59 -6.30 16.75
C GLU A 80 4.48 -5.08 16.48
N THR A 81 5.35 -5.18 15.47
CA THR A 81 6.28 -4.12 15.07
C THR A 81 6.21 -3.89 13.57
N LEU A 82 6.48 -2.66 13.13
CA LEU A 82 6.51 -2.32 11.71
C LEU A 82 7.63 -3.11 11.00
N PRO A 83 7.32 -3.94 9.98
CA PRO A 83 8.36 -4.67 9.27
C PRO A 83 9.34 -3.74 8.56
N VAL A 84 10.63 -4.09 8.60
CA VAL A 84 11.72 -3.29 7.98
C VAL A 84 11.48 -3.04 6.49
N ALA A 85 10.94 -4.02 5.77
CA ALA A 85 10.60 -3.89 4.36
C ALA A 85 9.50 -2.84 4.13
N THR A 86 8.49 -2.79 5.00
CA THR A 86 7.39 -1.82 4.96
C THR A 86 7.87 -0.42 5.27
N GLU A 87 8.70 -0.25 6.30
CA GLU A 87 9.34 1.04 6.59
C GLU A 87 10.17 1.53 5.40
N SER A 88 10.98 0.65 4.83
CA SER A 88 11.77 0.93 3.64
C SER A 88 10.92 1.35 2.44
N LEU A 89 9.82 0.65 2.17
CA LEU A 89 8.88 1.00 1.11
C LEU A 89 8.34 2.41 1.30
N ILE A 90 7.90 2.75 2.51
CA ILE A 90 7.39 4.10 2.82
C ILE A 90 8.48 5.13 2.54
N ARG A 91 9.72 4.88 2.98
CA ARG A 91 10.83 5.83 2.73
C ARG A 91 11.13 6.06 1.25
N TRP A 92 11.05 5.01 0.41
CA TRP A 92 11.17 5.12 -1.04
C TRP A 92 10.09 6.02 -1.65
N LEU A 93 8.86 5.97 -1.12
CA LEU A 93 7.72 6.77 -1.59
C LEU A 93 7.67 8.18 -1.01
N SER A 94 8.31 8.41 0.14
CA SER A 94 8.41 9.72 0.80
C SER A 94 9.41 10.66 0.13
N HIS A 95 10.31 10.13 -0.71
CA HIS A 95 11.37 10.89 -1.38
C HIS A 95 11.31 10.69 -2.90
N PRO A 96 11.86 11.63 -3.69
CA PRO A 96 12.17 13.02 -3.31
C PRO A 96 10.89 13.82 -3.01
N ALA A 97 11.03 15.03 -2.47
CA ALA A 97 9.88 15.92 -2.24
C ALA A 97 9.47 16.65 -3.53
N PRO A 98 8.16 16.86 -3.80
CA PRO A 98 7.03 16.31 -3.06
C PRO A 98 6.94 14.79 -3.23
N ALA A 99 6.57 14.10 -2.15
CA ALA A 99 6.48 12.64 -2.13
C ALA A 99 5.52 12.12 -3.22
N ASP A 100 5.76 10.90 -3.70
CA ASP A 100 4.94 10.30 -4.77
C ASP A 100 3.49 10.08 -4.35
N LEU A 101 3.25 9.99 -3.04
CA LEU A 101 1.94 9.83 -2.42
C LEU A 101 1.23 11.16 -2.12
N PHE A 102 1.86 12.31 -2.38
CA PHE A 102 1.30 13.61 -2.01
C PHE A 102 -0.09 13.83 -2.66
N GLY A 103 -1.11 14.06 -1.84
CA GLY A 103 -2.50 14.25 -2.26
C GLY A 103 -3.20 12.98 -2.75
N LYS A 104 -2.52 11.84 -2.82
CA LYS A 104 -3.12 10.57 -3.26
C LYS A 104 -3.94 9.94 -2.14
N PRO A 105 -5.11 9.36 -2.45
CA PRO A 105 -5.85 8.56 -1.50
C PRO A 105 -5.09 7.25 -1.22
N VAL A 106 -4.87 6.96 0.06
CA VAL A 106 -4.19 5.74 0.52
C VAL A 106 -5.08 5.04 1.56
N ALA A 107 -5.46 3.80 1.30
CA ALA A 107 -6.08 2.96 2.32
C ALA A 107 -5.09 1.89 2.79
N ILE A 108 -5.12 1.61 4.09
CA ILE A 108 -4.28 0.63 4.75
C ILE A 108 -5.19 -0.52 5.19
N VAL A 109 -4.83 -1.74 4.80
CA VAL A 109 -5.56 -2.95 5.19
C VAL A 109 -4.56 -3.94 5.76
N THR A 110 -4.81 -4.37 7.00
CA THR A 110 -4.00 -5.40 7.65
C THR A 110 -4.82 -6.62 8.01
N ALA A 111 -4.19 -7.80 8.00
CA ALA A 111 -4.86 -9.04 8.38
C ALA A 111 -4.02 -9.82 9.40
N GLY A 112 -4.68 -10.28 10.47
CA GLY A 112 -4.06 -11.01 11.56
C GLY A 112 -4.62 -10.62 12.93
N PRO A 113 -4.15 -11.25 14.01
CA PRO A 113 -4.64 -10.99 15.36
C PRO A 113 -4.00 -9.70 15.93
N GLY A 114 -4.63 -8.55 15.72
CA GLY A 114 -4.18 -7.26 16.29
C GLY A 114 -4.62 -6.04 15.47
N SER A 115 -4.35 -4.82 15.94
CA SER A 115 -4.64 -3.59 15.17
C SER A 115 -3.56 -2.51 15.28
N ALA A 116 -2.44 -2.83 15.91
CA ALA A 116 -1.41 -1.86 16.28
C ALA A 116 -0.55 -1.39 15.10
N LEU A 117 -0.34 -2.27 14.12
CA LEU A 117 0.47 -1.94 12.93
C LEU A 117 -0.18 -0.82 12.11
N ASN A 118 -1.50 -0.83 12.14
CA ASN A 118 -2.38 -0.14 11.24
C ASN A 118 -2.38 1.39 11.56
N ASP A 119 -2.39 1.75 12.85
CA ASP A 119 -2.15 3.12 13.33
C ASP A 119 -0.71 3.61 13.11
N THR A 120 0.24 2.69 13.24
CA THR A 120 1.66 2.97 13.01
C THR A 120 1.91 3.34 11.55
N LEU A 121 1.36 2.57 10.61
CA LEU A 121 1.43 2.85 9.17
C LEU A 121 0.79 4.19 8.81
N ALA A 122 -0.40 4.48 9.35
CA ALA A 122 -1.05 5.77 9.12
C ALA A 122 -0.18 6.94 9.61
N THR A 123 0.48 6.78 10.76
CA THR A 123 1.40 7.79 11.31
C THR A 123 2.62 8.00 10.43
N GLN A 124 3.20 6.94 9.88
CA GLN A 124 4.36 7.03 8.97
C GLN A 124 4.01 7.62 7.60
N LEU A 125 2.78 7.41 7.12
CA LEU A 125 2.34 7.91 5.82
C LEU A 125 1.88 9.38 5.85
N ARG A 126 1.37 9.88 6.98
CA ARG A 126 0.90 11.28 7.09
C ARG A 126 1.93 12.33 6.64
N PRO A 127 3.23 12.25 7.00
CA PRO A 127 4.25 13.19 6.54
C PRO A 127 4.45 13.23 5.02
N THR A 128 4.03 12.20 4.28
CA THR A 128 4.10 12.17 2.81
C THR A 128 3.05 13.07 2.15
N GLY A 129 2.08 13.58 2.92
CA GLY A 129 0.94 14.34 2.39
C GLY A 129 -0.12 13.45 1.72
N ALA A 130 -0.07 12.13 1.92
CA ALA A 130 -1.12 11.21 1.51
C ALA A 130 -2.44 11.47 2.25
N THR A 131 -3.56 11.35 1.54
CA THR A 131 -4.90 11.37 2.15
C THR A 131 -5.23 9.96 2.64
N ILE A 132 -5.07 9.72 3.94
CA ILE A 132 -5.35 8.42 4.53
C ILE A 132 -6.87 8.24 4.65
N ILE A 133 -7.41 7.21 3.98
CA ILE A 133 -8.83 6.86 3.99
C ILE A 133 -9.04 5.69 4.97
N THR A 134 -9.87 5.90 6.00
CA THR A 134 -9.97 5.03 7.19
C THR A 134 -11.43 4.65 7.54
N PRO A 135 -11.70 3.60 8.36
CA PRO A 135 -10.84 3.05 9.42
C PRO A 135 -10.07 1.80 8.99
N THR A 136 -8.75 1.83 9.11
CA THR A 136 -7.89 0.79 9.68
C THR A 136 -8.63 -0.53 10.00
N GLN A 137 -8.81 -1.42 9.00
CA GLN A 137 -9.54 -2.66 9.19
C GLN A 137 -8.57 -3.81 9.38
N THR A 138 -8.53 -4.34 10.60
CA THR A 138 -7.98 -5.68 10.85
C THR A 138 -8.97 -6.71 10.34
N ILE A 139 -8.55 -7.61 9.47
CA ILE A 139 -9.33 -8.80 9.10
C ILE A 139 -8.92 -9.95 10.03
N PRO A 140 -9.78 -10.37 10.99
CA PRO A 140 -9.43 -11.43 11.94
C PRO A 140 -9.57 -12.85 11.35
N THR A 141 -10.40 -13.04 10.31
CA THR A 141 -10.64 -14.34 9.66
C THR A 141 -11.00 -14.20 8.17
N PRO A 142 -10.78 -15.23 7.32
CA PRO A 142 -11.03 -15.16 5.87
C PRO A 142 -12.48 -14.80 5.51
N THR A 143 -13.47 -15.19 6.31
CA THR A 143 -14.91 -15.02 6.01
C THR A 143 -15.41 -13.58 6.17
N GLU A 144 -14.70 -12.73 6.92
CA GLU A 144 -15.01 -11.30 7.08
C GLU A 144 -14.18 -10.38 6.17
N SER A 145 -13.29 -10.95 5.36
CA SER A 145 -12.37 -10.18 4.50
C SER A 145 -13.10 -9.43 3.38
N GLU A 146 -14.08 -10.06 2.72
CA GLU A 146 -14.79 -9.52 1.55
C GLU A 146 -15.49 -8.18 1.83
N ASN A 147 -16.30 -8.11 2.90
CA ASN A 147 -17.07 -6.89 3.22
C ASN A 147 -16.15 -5.71 3.61
N ARG A 148 -15.01 -6.01 4.25
CA ARG A 148 -14.07 -4.98 4.69
C ARG A 148 -13.28 -4.40 3.52
N LEU A 149 -12.80 -5.27 2.63
CA LEU A 149 -12.14 -4.86 1.40
C LEU A 149 -13.08 -4.05 0.50
N HIS A 150 -14.35 -4.45 0.43
CA HIS A 150 -15.36 -3.73 -0.34
C HIS A 150 -15.51 -2.28 0.14
N ASN A 151 -15.63 -2.08 1.45
CA ASN A 151 -15.75 -0.74 2.03
C ASN A 151 -14.52 0.14 1.75
N SER A 152 -13.31 -0.42 1.85
CA SER A 152 -12.06 0.33 1.59
C SER A 152 -11.94 0.74 0.12
N ILE A 153 -12.25 -0.15 -0.82
CA ILE A 153 -12.19 0.13 -2.25
C ILE A 153 -13.21 1.22 -2.62
N THR A 154 -14.45 1.09 -2.16
CA THR A 154 -15.52 2.07 -2.41
C THR A 154 -15.20 3.45 -1.82
N ALA A 155 -14.56 3.50 -0.64
CA ALA A 155 -14.15 4.75 -0.02
C ALA A 155 -13.07 5.49 -0.84
N ILE A 156 -12.11 4.77 -1.41
CA ILE A 156 -11.10 5.38 -2.29
C ILE A 156 -11.76 5.95 -3.55
N THR A 157 -12.63 5.21 -4.22
CA THR A 157 -13.25 5.66 -5.48
C THR A 157 -14.26 6.79 -5.32
N THR A 158 -14.80 7.01 -4.11
CA THR A 158 -15.73 8.11 -3.83
C THR A 158 -15.01 9.42 -3.48
N THR A 159 -13.72 9.34 -3.11
CA THR A 159 -12.91 10.49 -2.68
C THR A 159 -12.01 11.04 -3.81
N ALA A 160 -11.85 10.28 -4.90
CA ALA A 160 -11.12 10.65 -6.12
C ALA A 160 -12.02 11.39 -7.12
#